data_AF-A0A931V8W5-F1
#
_entry.id   AF-A0A931V8W5-F1
#
_cell.length_a   1.000
_cell.length_b   1.000
_cell.length_c   1.000
_cell.angle_alpha   90.00
_cell.angle_beta   90.00
_cell.angle_gamma   90.00
#
_symmetry.space_group_name_H-M   'P 1'
#
loop_
_entity.id
_entity.type
_entity.pdbx_description
1 polymer ?
#
loop_
_entity_poly.entity_id
_entity_poly.type
_entity_poly.pdbx_seq_one_letter_code
_entity_poly.pdbx_strand_id
1 'polypeptide(L)'
;MAVALMAMAMAMTFTTFYSVIKAWQRGSAMAADLDHGEFVMQQIAYGLRSAFFPPASAATTATNVAATNAVATNAAAATPTAGSGYGFVLEDHGEGVGAEDLISWVKTGATLLGLNDPLVKGLHRVQLSMEDDGEGGRAIAARAWRPYANLLDFDPADIPPRFISSKVVGLNCRVAKEMKDGQWDWLDVWEDEATNCLPLVVEITLYLEPLEPDEPPVEVRRTTDIPVAPLSWSKAKP
;
A
#
# COMPACT_ATOMS: atom_id res chain seq x y z
N MET A 1 -62.46 18.71 7.79
CA MET A 1 -61.86 17.95 8.91
C MET A 1 -61.32 16.59 8.46
N ALA A 2 -62.12 15.66 7.92
CA ALA A 2 -61.64 14.32 7.52
C ALA A 2 -60.47 14.33 6.51
N VAL A 3 -60.52 15.20 5.49
CA VAL A 3 -59.45 15.33 4.48
C VAL A 3 -58.12 15.79 5.10
N ALA A 4 -58.17 16.68 6.09
CA ALA A 4 -56.98 17.20 6.75
C ALA A 4 -56.28 16.12 7.61
N LEU A 5 -57.07 15.28 8.29
CA LEU A 5 -56.52 14.15 9.06
C LEU A 5 -55.90 13.09 8.15
N MET A 6 -56.55 12.79 7.02
CA MET A 6 -56.01 11.84 6.05
C MET A 6 -54.72 12.35 5.40
N ALA A 7 -54.66 13.65 5.08
CA ALA A 7 -53.44 14.29 4.57
C ALA A 7 -52.29 14.22 5.59
N MET A 8 -52.57 14.48 6.87
CA MET A 8 -51.57 14.40 7.93
C MET A 8 -51.05 12.96 8.14
N ALA A 9 -51.95 11.97 8.14
CA ALA A 9 -51.58 10.57 8.24
C ALA A 9 -50.74 10.10 7.04
N MET A 10 -51.13 10.50 5.82
CA MET A 10 -50.39 10.16 4.60
C MET A 10 -49.01 10.83 4.56
N ALA A 11 -48.89 12.07 5.05
CA ALA A 11 -47.60 12.73 5.19
C ALA A 11 -46.68 11.98 6.17
N MET A 12 -47.20 11.55 7.32
CA MET A 12 -46.43 10.81 8.32
C MET A 12 -45.97 9.43 7.82
N THR A 13 -46.84 8.70 7.11
CA THR A 13 -46.45 7.41 6.53
C THR A 13 -45.43 7.60 5.41
N PHE A 14 -45.61 8.60 4.56
CA PHE A 14 -44.68 8.92 3.49
C PHE A 14 -43.29 9.31 4.03
N THR A 15 -43.20 10.16 5.04
CA THR A 15 -41.91 10.55 5.62
C THR A 15 -41.20 9.39 6.29
N THR A 16 -41.94 8.51 6.97
CA THR A 16 -41.37 7.29 7.59
C THR A 16 -40.82 6.36 6.52
N PHE A 17 -41.61 6.08 5.48
CA PHE A 17 -41.18 5.20 4.39
C PHE A 17 -40.00 5.78 3.60
N TYR A 18 -40.03 7.08 3.32
CA TYR A 18 -38.92 7.79 2.70
C TYR A 18 -37.63 7.68 3.52
N SER A 19 -37.73 7.84 4.85
CA SER A 19 -36.59 7.70 5.76
C SER A 19 -36.01 6.29 5.75
N VAL A 20 -36.87 5.27 5.73
CA VAL A 20 -36.45 3.86 5.67
C VAL A 20 -35.76 3.53 4.34
N ILE A 21 -36.32 3.96 3.20
CA ILE A 21 -35.70 3.74 1.89
C ILE A 21 -34.34 4.45 1.82
N LYS A 22 -34.27 5.72 2.24
CA LYS A 22 -33.02 6.48 2.22
C LYS A 22 -31.95 5.81 3.09
N ALA A 23 -32.31 5.37 4.29
CA ALA A 23 -31.40 4.66 5.19
C ALA A 23 -30.93 3.33 4.59
N TRP A 24 -31.81 2.58 3.93
CA TRP A 24 -31.44 1.32 3.28
C TRP A 24 -30.49 1.54 2.10
N GLN A 25 -30.79 2.49 1.22
CA GLN A 25 -29.93 2.85 0.09
C GLN A 25 -28.54 3.28 0.55
N ARG A 26 -28.47 4.13 1.58
CA ARG A 26 -27.21 4.55 2.19
C ARG A 26 -26.44 3.37 2.80
N GLY A 27 -27.13 2.47 3.50
CA GLY A 27 -26.52 1.27 4.06
C GLY A 27 -25.94 0.34 2.99
N SER A 28 -26.63 0.17 1.86
CA SER A 28 -26.12 -0.62 0.74
C SER A 28 -24.91 0.03 0.05
N ALA A 29 -24.90 1.36 -0.13
CA ALA A 29 -23.75 2.07 -0.68
C ALA A 29 -22.53 1.93 0.24
N MET A 30 -22.71 2.15 1.55
CA MET A 30 -21.64 2.00 2.55
C MET A 30 -21.07 0.57 2.58
N ALA A 31 -21.93 -0.45 2.47
CA ALA A 31 -21.47 -1.83 2.40
C ALA A 31 -20.61 -2.08 1.16
N ALA A 32 -21.03 -1.57 -0.01
CA ALA A 32 -20.26 -1.73 -1.25
C ALA A 32 -18.90 -1.01 -1.21
N ASP A 33 -18.82 0.17 -0.58
CA ASP A 33 -17.58 0.92 -0.43
C ASP A 33 -16.62 0.24 0.54
N LEU A 34 -17.13 -0.28 1.67
CA LEU A 34 -16.35 -1.06 2.62
C LEU A 34 -15.84 -2.38 2.01
N ASP A 35 -16.68 -3.09 1.27
CA ASP A 35 -16.28 -4.32 0.58
C ASP A 35 -15.14 -4.06 -0.42
N HIS A 36 -15.23 -2.94 -1.16
CA HIS A 36 -14.18 -2.51 -2.06
C HIS A 36 -12.89 -2.13 -1.30
N GLY A 37 -13.01 -1.38 -0.20
CA GLY A 37 -11.88 -1.04 0.67
C GLY A 37 -11.18 -2.27 1.25
N GLU A 38 -11.95 -3.27 1.72
CA GLU A 38 -11.40 -4.53 2.21
C GLU A 38 -10.73 -5.33 1.09
N PHE A 39 -11.29 -5.33 -0.12
CA PHE A 39 -10.63 -5.96 -1.27
C PHE A 39 -9.25 -5.35 -1.53
N VAL A 40 -9.15 -4.02 -1.59
CA VAL A 40 -7.87 -3.31 -1.78
C VAL A 40 -6.90 -3.63 -0.65
N MET A 41 -7.38 -3.54 0.61
CA MET A 41 -6.58 -3.84 1.79
C MET A 41 -6.07 -5.29 1.79
N GLN A 42 -6.89 -6.24 1.36
CA GLN A 42 -6.53 -7.66 1.25
C GLN A 42 -5.48 -7.88 0.16
N GLN A 43 -5.55 -7.18 -0.98
CA GLN A 43 -4.49 -7.22 -1.98
C GLN A 43 -3.16 -6.71 -1.40
N ILE A 44 -3.18 -5.61 -0.64
CA ILE A 44 -1.95 -5.08 -0.03
C ILE A 44 -1.40 -6.07 1.00
N ALA A 45 -2.24 -6.59 1.90
CA ALA A 45 -1.82 -7.56 2.91
C ALA A 45 -1.25 -8.85 2.31
N TYR A 46 -1.84 -9.37 1.22
CA TYR A 46 -1.27 -10.51 0.49
C TYR A 46 0.02 -10.17 -0.24
N GLY A 47 0.16 -8.95 -0.76
CA GLY A 47 1.42 -8.45 -1.31
C GLY A 47 2.54 -8.41 -0.26
N LEU A 48 2.25 -7.91 0.94
CA LEU A 48 3.20 -7.84 2.06
C LEU A 48 3.58 -9.22 2.60
N ARG A 49 2.60 -10.13 2.76
CA ARG A 49 2.86 -11.51 3.21
C ARG A 49 3.66 -12.34 2.21
N SER A 50 3.61 -11.98 0.93
CA SER A 50 4.40 -12.61 -0.14
C SER A 50 5.75 -11.92 -0.37
N ALA A 51 6.18 -11.05 0.55
CA ALA A 51 7.50 -10.45 0.53
C ALA A 51 8.60 -11.51 0.50
N PHE A 52 9.71 -11.16 -0.15
CA PHE A 52 10.86 -12.02 -0.35
C PHE A 52 12.12 -11.35 0.16
N PHE A 53 12.94 -12.14 0.86
CA PHE A 53 14.29 -11.77 1.23
C PHE A 53 15.22 -12.97 0.97
N PRO A 54 16.40 -12.77 0.36
CA PRO A 54 17.30 -13.88 0.08
C PRO A 54 17.85 -14.46 1.40
N PRO A 55 18.07 -15.78 1.48
CA PRO A 55 18.77 -16.37 2.60
C PRO A 55 20.22 -15.82 2.67
N ALA A 56 20.78 -15.76 3.88
CA ALA A 56 22.11 -15.22 4.19
C ALA A 56 23.24 -15.70 3.25
N SER A 57 23.18 -16.94 2.76
CA SER A 57 24.14 -17.52 1.81
C SER A 57 24.04 -16.98 0.37
N ALA A 58 22.88 -16.48 -0.04
CA ALA A 58 22.67 -15.86 -1.35
C ALA A 58 22.92 -14.34 -1.33
N ALA A 59 22.67 -13.69 -0.19
CA ALA A 59 22.92 -12.25 0.00
C ALA A 59 24.41 -11.90 -0.18
N THR A 60 25.33 -12.71 0.37
CA THR A 60 26.78 -12.53 0.22
C THR A 60 27.25 -12.57 -1.24
N THR A 61 26.61 -13.38 -2.08
CA THR A 61 26.95 -13.48 -3.51
C THR A 61 26.40 -12.29 -4.30
N ALA A 62 25.18 -11.84 -4.01
CA ALA A 62 24.54 -10.71 -4.71
C ALA A 62 25.26 -9.37 -4.45
N THR A 63 25.70 -9.11 -3.21
CA THR A 63 26.47 -7.91 -2.86
C THR A 63 27.83 -7.87 -3.58
N ASN A 64 28.48 -9.02 -3.73
CA ASN A 64 29.78 -9.12 -4.40
C ASN A 64 29.71 -8.97 -5.93
N VAL A 65 28.62 -9.39 -6.58
CA VAL A 65 28.41 -9.21 -8.03
C VAL A 65 28.06 -7.75 -8.37
N ALA A 66 27.34 -7.05 -7.50
CA ALA A 66 27.09 -5.61 -7.66
C ALA A 66 28.38 -4.79 -7.53
N ALA A 67 29.27 -5.15 -6.60
CA ALA A 67 30.53 -4.45 -6.38
C ALA A 67 31.59 -4.71 -7.47
N THR A 68 31.57 -5.87 -8.14
CA THR A 68 32.59 -6.24 -9.14
C THR A 68 32.37 -5.62 -10.52
N ASN A 69 31.18 -5.10 -10.83
CA ASN A 69 30.89 -4.38 -12.07
C ASN A 69 31.14 -2.86 -11.97
N ALA A 70 31.57 -2.34 -10.81
CA ALA A 70 31.86 -0.92 -10.59
C ALA A 70 33.30 -0.53 -10.99
N VAL A 71 33.79 -1.01 -12.14
CA VAL A 71 35.06 -0.53 -12.73
C VAL A 71 34.78 0.09 -14.10
N ALA A 72 35.05 1.40 -14.16
CA ALA A 72 35.21 2.27 -15.34
C ALA A 72 33.93 2.84 -15.99
N THR A 73 33.47 4.01 -15.56
CA THR A 73 33.87 5.33 -16.11
C THR A 73 33.02 6.46 -15.51
N ASN A 74 33.62 7.64 -15.36
CA ASN A 74 33.16 8.76 -14.53
C ASN A 74 31.92 9.49 -15.07
N ALA A 75 30.91 9.64 -14.21
CA ALA A 75 30.07 10.83 -14.08
C ALA A 75 29.53 10.86 -12.64
N ALA A 76 29.46 12.04 -12.01
CA ALA A 76 28.87 12.19 -10.69
C ALA A 76 27.38 11.85 -10.79
N ALA A 77 27.05 10.61 -10.46
CA ALA A 77 25.69 10.10 -10.44
C ALA A 77 24.90 10.79 -9.34
N ALA A 78 23.65 11.13 -9.64
CA ALA A 78 22.66 11.55 -8.68
C ALA A 78 22.68 10.63 -7.45
N THR A 79 22.43 11.22 -6.28
CA THR A 79 22.30 10.53 -5.00
C THR A 79 21.57 9.20 -5.18
N PRO A 80 22.14 8.06 -4.77
CA PRO A 80 21.45 6.79 -4.86
C PRO A 80 20.27 6.85 -3.91
N THR A 81 19.06 7.07 -4.41
CA THR A 81 17.84 6.92 -3.61
C THR A 81 17.85 5.50 -3.04
N ALA A 82 17.75 5.38 -1.73
CA ALA A 82 17.91 4.15 -0.96
C ALA A 82 17.04 3.02 -1.54
N GLY A 83 17.63 2.08 -2.29
CA GLY A 83 16.81 1.06 -2.95
C GLY A 83 17.51 -0.06 -3.70
N SER A 84 18.84 -0.19 -3.68
CA SER A 84 19.54 -1.25 -4.43
C SER A 84 19.51 -2.64 -3.75
N GLY A 85 18.57 -2.88 -2.83
CA GLY A 85 18.47 -4.08 -1.99
C GLY A 85 17.11 -4.80 -2.06
N TYR A 86 17.02 -5.92 -1.34
CA TYR A 86 15.75 -6.65 -1.12
C TYR A 86 14.91 -6.05 0.04
N GLY A 87 15.46 -5.04 0.73
CA GLY A 87 14.83 -4.39 1.87
C GLY A 87 13.52 -3.67 1.53
N PHE A 88 12.77 -3.38 2.60
CA PHE A 88 11.59 -2.55 2.54
C PHE A 88 12.00 -1.08 2.41
N VAL A 89 11.19 -0.30 1.70
CA VAL A 89 11.31 1.15 1.59
C VAL A 89 9.99 1.74 2.05
N LEU A 90 10.06 2.78 2.87
CA LEU A 90 8.95 3.60 3.32
C LEU A 90 9.38 5.05 3.23
N GLU A 91 8.60 5.84 2.50
CA GLU A 91 8.67 7.31 2.51
C GLU A 91 7.36 7.83 3.08
N ASP A 92 7.46 8.56 4.19
CA ASP A 92 6.35 9.25 4.84
C ASP A 92 6.04 10.54 4.08
N HIS A 93 4.79 10.67 3.64
CA HIS A 93 4.26 11.85 2.96
C HIS A 93 2.98 12.33 3.66
N GLY A 94 3.02 12.44 4.99
CA GLY A 94 2.03 13.13 5.81
C GLY A 94 1.10 12.22 6.60
N GLU A 95 0.10 12.82 7.26
CA GLU A 95 -0.80 12.09 8.15
C GLU A 95 -2.29 12.32 7.83
N GLY A 96 -3.12 11.38 8.28
CA GLY A 96 -4.57 11.47 8.14
C GLY A 96 -5.03 11.32 6.69
N VAL A 97 -6.18 11.92 6.38
CA VAL A 97 -6.85 11.81 5.06
C VAL A 97 -5.95 12.25 3.90
N GLY A 98 -5.01 13.18 4.13
CA GLY A 98 -4.10 13.69 3.12
C GLY A 98 -2.75 12.96 3.05
N ALA A 99 -2.58 11.85 3.77
CA ALA A 99 -1.35 11.07 3.73
C ALA A 99 -1.16 10.42 2.35
N GLU A 100 0.06 10.48 1.82
CA GLU A 100 0.41 9.99 0.48
C GLU A 100 1.61 9.04 0.49
N ASP A 101 1.75 8.25 1.55
CA ASP A 101 2.95 7.45 1.80
C ASP A 101 3.29 6.53 0.64
N LEU A 102 4.59 6.32 0.46
CA LEU A 102 5.13 5.42 -0.55
C LEU A 102 5.79 4.25 0.15
N ILE A 103 5.41 3.04 -0.25
CA ILE A 103 6.06 1.82 0.20
C ILE A 103 6.54 0.97 -0.97
N SER A 104 7.71 0.35 -0.81
CA SER A 104 8.24 -0.56 -1.82
C SER A 104 8.97 -1.76 -1.22
N TRP A 105 8.71 -2.95 -1.76
CA TRP A 105 9.34 -4.20 -1.32
C TRP A 105 9.45 -5.22 -2.45
N VAL A 106 10.29 -6.23 -2.27
CA VAL A 106 10.40 -7.36 -3.20
C VAL A 106 9.44 -8.45 -2.78
N LYS A 107 8.71 -9.04 -3.74
CA LYS A 107 7.70 -10.09 -3.48
C LYS A 107 7.59 -11.10 -4.63
N THR A 108 6.73 -12.09 -4.41
CA THR A 108 6.35 -13.13 -5.39
C THR A 108 4.83 -13.17 -5.61
N GLY A 109 4.39 -13.78 -6.72
CA GLY A 109 2.96 -14.02 -6.97
C GLY A 109 2.20 -12.81 -7.54
N ALA A 110 0.94 -13.02 -7.95
CA ALA A 110 0.22 -12.09 -8.83
C ALA A 110 -0.43 -10.87 -8.16
N THR A 111 -0.49 -10.82 -6.83
CA THR A 111 -1.14 -9.73 -6.10
C THR A 111 -0.52 -8.37 -6.47
N LEU A 112 -1.32 -7.30 -6.59
CA LEU A 112 -0.88 -5.97 -7.03
C LEU A 112 -0.40 -5.90 -8.50
N LEU A 113 -0.22 -7.02 -9.20
CA LEU A 113 0.08 -7.08 -10.64
C LEU A 113 -1.18 -7.18 -11.50
N GLY A 114 -1.06 -6.78 -12.78
CA GLY A 114 -2.12 -6.99 -13.77
C GLY A 114 -2.36 -8.48 -14.06
N LEU A 115 -3.57 -8.82 -14.53
CA LEU A 115 -4.00 -10.22 -14.75
C LEU A 115 -3.05 -11.05 -15.64
N ASN A 116 -2.34 -10.40 -16.56
CA ASN A 116 -1.42 -11.02 -17.51
C ASN A 116 0.02 -10.48 -17.40
N ASP A 117 0.37 -9.92 -16.24
CA ASP A 117 1.70 -9.35 -16.05
C ASP A 117 2.78 -10.46 -16.09
N PRO A 118 3.83 -10.34 -16.93
CA PRO A 118 4.89 -11.34 -17.00
C PRO A 118 5.66 -11.50 -15.68
N LEU A 119 5.66 -10.49 -14.79
CA LEU A 119 6.33 -10.51 -13.49
C LEU A 119 5.70 -11.48 -12.49
N VAL A 120 4.48 -11.96 -12.76
CA VAL A 120 3.82 -13.02 -11.97
C VAL A 120 4.74 -14.24 -11.82
N LYS A 121 5.54 -14.53 -12.86
CA LYS A 121 6.51 -15.63 -12.88
C LYS A 121 7.89 -15.15 -12.43
N GLY A 122 8.03 -14.86 -11.14
CA GLY A 122 9.34 -14.58 -10.55
C GLY A 122 9.30 -13.57 -9.41
N LEU A 123 10.50 -13.09 -9.07
CA LEU A 123 10.70 -12.01 -8.12
C LEU A 123 10.51 -10.67 -8.82
N HIS A 124 9.73 -9.80 -8.20
CA HIS A 124 9.52 -8.44 -8.64
C HIS A 124 9.52 -7.51 -7.43
N ARG A 125 10.02 -6.29 -7.62
CA ARG A 125 9.79 -5.19 -6.68
C ARG A 125 8.44 -4.58 -7.04
N VAL A 126 7.64 -4.30 -6.02
CA VAL A 126 6.41 -3.54 -6.12
C VAL A 126 6.59 -2.23 -5.36
N GLN A 127 5.99 -1.17 -5.86
CA GLN A 127 5.80 0.09 -5.17
C GLN A 127 4.31 0.37 -5.12
N LEU A 128 3.83 0.84 -3.98
CA LEU A 128 2.47 1.31 -3.75
C LEU A 128 2.56 2.79 -3.35
N SER A 129 1.74 3.61 -3.98
CA SER A 129 1.69 5.05 -3.74
C SER A 129 0.35 5.62 -4.18
N MET A 130 0.04 6.83 -3.72
CA MET A 130 -1.09 7.60 -4.24
C MET A 130 -0.65 8.36 -5.51
N GLU A 131 -1.39 8.22 -6.60
CA GLU A 131 -1.06 8.84 -7.89
C GLU A 131 -2.28 9.50 -8.54
N ASP A 132 -2.05 10.49 -9.40
CA ASP A 132 -3.09 11.14 -10.22
C ASP A 132 -3.52 10.16 -11.33
N ASP A 133 -4.83 9.93 -11.47
CA ASP A 133 -5.41 9.02 -12.45
C ASP A 133 -5.70 9.65 -13.82
N GLY A 134 -5.48 10.96 -13.96
CA GLY A 134 -5.74 11.72 -15.18
C GLY A 134 -7.22 12.08 -15.39
N GLU A 135 -8.13 11.64 -14.51
CA GLU A 135 -9.54 12.02 -14.51
C GLU A 135 -9.84 13.15 -13.50
N GLY A 136 -8.78 13.73 -12.90
CA GLY A 136 -8.86 14.78 -11.89
C GLY A 136 -9.02 14.24 -10.46
N GLY A 137 -8.82 12.94 -10.27
CA GLY A 137 -8.83 12.27 -8.98
C GLY A 137 -7.46 11.72 -8.59
N ARG A 138 -7.33 11.32 -7.32
CA ARG A 138 -6.18 10.54 -6.85
C ARG A 138 -6.63 9.11 -6.62
N ALA A 139 -5.74 8.18 -6.91
CA ALA A 139 -6.01 6.76 -6.78
C ALA A 139 -4.79 6.05 -6.20
N ILE A 140 -5.05 4.99 -5.45
CA ILE A 140 -3.97 4.10 -5.01
C ILE A 140 -3.48 3.30 -6.22
N ALA A 141 -2.19 3.38 -6.47
CA ALA A 141 -1.54 2.80 -7.64
C ALA A 141 -0.39 1.88 -7.23
N ALA A 142 -0.16 0.87 -8.06
CA ALA A 142 1.02 0.01 -7.95
C ALA A 142 1.88 0.06 -9.21
N ARG A 143 3.19 0.10 -9.00
CA ARG A 143 4.21 -0.09 -10.02
C ARG A 143 5.01 -1.33 -9.71
N ALA A 144 5.40 -2.08 -10.73
CA ALA A 144 6.16 -3.30 -10.53
C ALA A 144 7.27 -3.47 -11.58
N TRP A 145 8.42 -3.95 -11.13
CA TRP A 145 9.59 -4.16 -11.98
C TRP A 145 10.46 -5.29 -11.47
N ARG A 146 11.46 -5.69 -12.28
CA ARG A 146 12.45 -6.67 -11.85
C ARG A 146 13.38 -6.02 -10.84
N PRO A 147 13.69 -6.67 -9.71
CA PRO A 147 14.57 -6.09 -8.70
C PRO A 147 16.03 -5.98 -9.17
N TYR A 148 16.41 -6.72 -10.24
CA TYR A 148 17.76 -6.74 -10.81
C TYR A 148 17.71 -6.76 -12.33
N ALA A 149 18.87 -6.52 -12.94
CA ALA A 149 19.10 -6.52 -14.38
C ALA A 149 18.27 -5.46 -15.13
N ASN A 150 18.01 -4.32 -14.46
CA ASN A 150 17.50 -3.14 -15.13
C ASN A 150 18.63 -2.40 -15.86
N LEU A 151 18.26 -1.55 -16.80
CA LEU A 151 19.20 -0.65 -17.46
C LEU A 151 19.79 0.36 -16.45
N LEU A 152 20.95 0.94 -16.75
CA LEU A 152 21.58 1.91 -15.83
C LEU A 152 20.77 3.19 -15.66
N ASP A 153 19.99 3.55 -16.68
CA ASP A 153 19.10 4.70 -16.74
C ASP A 153 17.65 4.35 -16.38
N PHE A 154 17.41 3.16 -15.82
CA PHE A 154 16.08 2.73 -15.43
C PHE A 154 15.54 3.58 -14.26
N ASP A 155 14.40 4.23 -14.49
CA ASP A 155 13.61 4.91 -13.47
C ASP A 155 12.26 4.19 -13.26
N PRO A 156 11.95 3.72 -12.03
CA PRO A 156 10.62 3.20 -11.71
C PRO A 156 9.47 4.18 -12.02
N ALA A 157 9.72 5.49 -11.99
CA ALA A 157 8.74 6.53 -12.31
C ALA A 157 8.32 6.52 -13.79
N ASP A 158 9.09 5.89 -14.68
CA ASP A 158 8.74 5.75 -16.10
C ASP A 158 7.76 4.59 -16.36
N ILE A 159 7.54 3.69 -15.40
CA ILE A 159 6.65 2.53 -15.55
C ILE A 159 5.19 2.97 -15.41
N PRO A 160 4.31 2.76 -16.40
CA PRO A 160 2.91 3.15 -16.26
C PRO A 160 2.27 2.58 -14.97
N PRO A 161 1.65 3.42 -14.14
CA PRO A 161 1.05 2.96 -12.90
C PRO A 161 -0.17 2.10 -13.19
N ARG A 162 -0.37 1.09 -12.35
CA ARG A 162 -1.62 0.34 -12.30
C ARG A 162 -2.47 0.88 -11.17
N PHE A 163 -3.54 1.57 -11.50
CA PHE A 163 -4.55 1.98 -10.53
C PHE A 163 -5.30 0.77 -9.98
N ILE A 164 -5.35 0.67 -8.65
CA ILE A 164 -6.06 -0.40 -7.92
C ILE A 164 -7.44 0.11 -7.51
N SER A 165 -7.53 1.37 -7.04
CA SER A 165 -8.80 1.98 -6.63
C SER A 165 -8.72 3.51 -6.63
N SER A 166 -9.70 4.17 -7.23
CA SER A 166 -9.93 5.62 -7.11
C SER A 166 -10.70 6.01 -5.85
N LYS A 167 -11.38 5.06 -5.19
CA LYS A 167 -12.13 5.32 -3.94
C LYS A 167 -11.24 5.57 -2.71
N VAL A 168 -9.93 5.42 -2.85
CA VAL A 168 -8.97 5.67 -1.76
C VAL A 168 -8.45 7.07 -1.96
N VAL A 169 -8.59 7.93 -0.95
CA VAL A 169 -8.17 9.33 -0.96
C VAL A 169 -6.88 9.59 -0.18
N GLY A 170 -6.46 8.64 0.65
CA GLY A 170 -5.22 8.72 1.41
C GLY A 170 -4.67 7.34 1.79
N LEU A 171 -3.34 7.28 1.93
CA LEU A 171 -2.57 6.10 2.29
C LEU A 171 -1.54 6.51 3.35
N ASN A 172 -1.62 5.89 4.52
CA ASN A 172 -0.62 6.00 5.58
C ASN A 172 -0.04 4.61 5.89
N CYS A 173 1.27 4.53 6.07
CA CYS A 173 2.00 3.34 6.43
C CYS A 173 2.94 3.59 7.62
N ARG A 174 2.82 2.74 8.64
CA ARG A 174 3.82 2.64 9.70
C ARG A 174 4.33 1.22 9.85
N VAL A 175 5.56 1.09 10.32
CA VAL A 175 6.27 -0.19 10.38
C VAL A 175 6.88 -0.40 11.76
N ALA A 176 7.08 -1.66 12.16
CA ALA A 176 7.79 -1.95 13.41
C ALA A 176 8.81 -3.07 13.23
N LYS A 177 9.95 -2.88 13.91
CA LYS A 177 11.07 -3.86 13.95
C LYS A 177 11.09 -4.69 15.23
N GLU A 178 10.44 -4.21 16.30
CA GLU A 178 10.46 -4.86 17.60
C GLU A 178 9.19 -4.55 18.40
N MET A 179 8.93 -5.38 19.39
CA MET A 179 7.86 -5.18 20.37
C MET A 179 8.49 -4.89 21.73
N LYS A 180 8.14 -3.75 22.33
CA LYS A 180 8.57 -3.31 23.66
C LYS A 180 7.38 -3.37 24.61
N ASP A 181 7.53 -4.07 25.74
CA ASP A 181 6.48 -4.17 26.78
C ASP A 181 5.09 -4.60 26.26
N GLY A 182 5.06 -5.45 25.22
CA GLY A 182 3.82 -5.93 24.61
C GLY A 182 3.17 -4.95 23.63
N GLN A 183 3.84 -3.86 23.27
CA GLN A 183 3.41 -2.89 22.26
C GLN A 183 4.44 -2.79 21.12
N TRP A 184 3.97 -2.62 19.89
CA TRP A 184 4.85 -2.40 18.74
C TRP A 184 5.49 -1.02 18.82
N ASP A 185 6.80 -0.97 18.59
CA ASP A 185 7.54 0.28 18.45
C ASP A 185 7.41 0.75 17.00
N TRP A 186 6.39 1.58 16.74
CA TRP A 186 6.04 2.05 15.41
C TRP A 186 7.00 3.14 14.92
N LEU A 187 7.34 3.06 13.64
CA LEU A 187 8.20 3.98 12.91
C LEU A 187 7.47 4.41 11.63
N ASP A 188 7.47 5.70 11.36
CA ASP A 188 6.89 6.28 10.14
C ASP A 188 7.95 6.45 9.04
N VAL A 189 9.24 6.31 9.39
CA VAL A 189 10.36 6.33 8.44
C VAL A 189 11.16 5.03 8.58
N TRP A 190 11.57 4.44 7.45
CA TRP A 190 12.35 3.20 7.40
C TRP A 190 13.75 3.42 6.83
N GLU A 191 14.66 3.89 7.68
CA GLU A 191 16.03 4.27 7.30
C GLU A 191 17.11 3.59 8.19
N ASP A 192 18.37 3.98 7.97
CA ASP A 192 19.56 3.57 8.72
C ASP A 192 19.87 2.06 8.66
N GLU A 193 20.07 1.43 9.83
CA GLU A 193 20.41 0.01 10.01
C GLU A 193 19.34 -0.94 9.44
N ALA A 194 18.16 -0.43 9.08
CA ALA A 194 17.04 -1.16 8.51
C ALA A 194 16.92 -1.10 6.98
N THR A 195 17.78 -0.32 6.30
CA THR A 195 17.70 -0.02 4.85
C THR A 195 17.71 -1.27 3.94
N ASN A 196 18.25 -2.39 4.41
CA ASN A 196 18.20 -3.68 3.70
C ASN A 196 17.56 -4.79 4.52
N CYS A 197 16.58 -4.45 5.35
CA CYS A 197 15.80 -5.37 6.15
C CYS A 197 14.30 -5.20 5.85
N LEU A 198 13.52 -6.21 6.21
CA LEU A 198 12.06 -6.16 6.17
C LEU A 198 11.52 -5.87 7.58
N PRO A 199 10.50 -5.01 7.74
CA PRO A 199 9.84 -4.83 9.03
C PRO A 199 9.14 -6.12 9.46
N LEU A 200 9.06 -6.37 10.77
CA LEU A 200 8.35 -7.54 11.29
C LEU A 200 6.85 -7.44 11.03
N VAL A 201 6.34 -6.21 11.10
CA VAL A 201 4.94 -5.89 10.91
C VAL A 201 4.81 -4.54 10.21
N VAL A 202 3.82 -4.45 9.33
CA VAL A 202 3.43 -3.24 8.62
C VAL A 202 1.98 -2.95 8.95
N GLU A 203 1.66 -1.72 9.31
CA GLU A 203 0.30 -1.24 9.42
C GLU A 203 -0.02 -0.28 8.29
N ILE A 204 -1.05 -0.63 7.52
CA ILE A 204 -1.58 0.20 6.45
C ILE A 204 -2.89 0.79 6.91
N THR A 205 -3.04 2.10 6.72
CA THR A 205 -4.30 2.81 6.89
C THR A 205 -4.71 3.39 5.54
N LEU A 206 -5.90 3.03 5.07
CA LEU A 206 -6.52 3.60 3.88
C LEU A 206 -7.66 4.51 4.30
N TYR A 207 -7.71 5.69 3.70
CA TYR A 207 -8.84 6.61 3.83
C TYR A 207 -9.70 6.49 2.58
N LEU A 208 -10.96 6.06 2.72
CA LEU A 208 -11.91 5.94 1.63
C LEU A 208 -12.71 7.22 1.46
N GLU A 209 -13.10 7.53 0.23
CA GLU A 209 -14.02 8.63 -0.07
C GLU A 209 -15.24 8.61 0.87
N PRO A 210 -15.68 9.79 1.36
CA PRO A 210 -16.88 9.86 2.19
C PRO A 210 -18.13 9.60 1.34
N LEU A 211 -19.15 9.02 1.97
CA LEU A 211 -20.44 8.74 1.31
C LEU A 211 -21.20 10.02 0.92
N GLU A 212 -21.02 11.09 1.70
CA GLU A 212 -21.62 12.40 1.46
C GLU A 212 -20.51 13.48 1.58
N PRO A 213 -20.56 14.59 0.83
CA PRO A 213 -19.48 15.59 0.79
C PRO A 213 -19.13 16.25 2.13
N ASP A 214 -20.05 16.22 3.09
CA ASP A 214 -19.92 16.79 4.43
C ASP A 214 -19.57 15.74 5.50
N GLU A 215 -19.37 14.47 5.12
CA GLU A 215 -19.00 13.40 6.02
C GLU A 215 -17.48 13.16 6.04
N PRO A 216 -16.93 12.71 7.18
CA PRO A 216 -15.53 12.33 7.23
C PRO A 216 -15.26 11.06 6.39
N PRO A 217 -14.07 10.95 5.78
CA PRO A 217 -13.60 9.72 5.14
C PRO A 217 -13.69 8.50 6.05
N VAL A 218 -13.95 7.34 5.45
CA VAL A 218 -13.98 6.07 6.18
C VAL A 218 -12.56 5.54 6.30
N GLU A 219 -12.09 5.35 7.53
CA GLU A 219 -10.76 4.82 7.82
C GLU A 219 -10.79 3.28 7.90
N VAL A 220 -9.95 2.62 7.10
CA VAL A 220 -9.72 1.18 7.16
C VAL A 220 -8.25 0.92 7.48
N ARG A 221 -8.01 0.31 8.64
CA ARG A 221 -6.66 0.03 9.14
C ARG A 221 -6.41 -1.47 9.24
N ARG A 222 -5.23 -1.92 8.81
CA ARG A 222 -4.82 -3.31 8.94
C ARG A 222 -3.35 -3.45 9.28
N THR A 223 -3.09 -4.24 10.31
CA THR A 223 -1.76 -4.69 10.71
C THR A 223 -1.46 -6.04 10.04
N THR A 224 -0.33 -6.13 9.34
CA THR A 224 0.10 -7.31 8.59
C THR A 224 1.51 -7.73 8.99
N ASP A 225 1.65 -8.97 9.43
CA ASP A 225 2.93 -9.62 9.69
C ASP A 225 3.66 -9.96 8.37
N ILE A 226 4.97 -9.76 8.33
CA ILE A 226 5.82 -10.23 7.23
C ILE A 226 6.54 -11.52 7.67
N PRO A 227 6.13 -12.71 7.16
CA PRO A 227 6.62 -13.98 7.68
C PRO A 227 8.14 -14.18 7.56
N VAL A 228 8.74 -13.63 6.51
CA VAL A 228 10.18 -13.77 6.23
C VAL A 228 11.04 -12.68 6.86
N ALA A 229 10.43 -11.69 7.53
CA ALA A 229 11.18 -10.57 8.07
C ALA A 229 12.29 -10.96 9.05
N PRO A 230 12.12 -11.90 9.99
CA PRO A 230 13.19 -12.32 10.89
C PRO A 230 14.47 -12.78 10.18
N LEU A 231 14.37 -13.32 8.96
CA LEU A 231 15.52 -13.76 8.18
C LEU A 231 16.39 -12.58 7.74
N SER A 232 15.78 -11.42 7.49
CA SER A 232 16.49 -10.22 7.06
C SER A 232 17.33 -9.57 8.17
N TRP A 233 16.95 -9.80 9.44
CA TRP A 233 17.67 -9.29 10.62
C TRP A 233 18.75 -10.24 11.11
N SER A 234 18.76 -11.49 10.64
CA SER A 234 19.79 -12.45 11.00
C SER A 234 21.10 -12.10 10.28
N LYS A 235 22.04 -11.45 10.99
CA LYS A 235 23.42 -11.31 10.49
C LYS A 235 23.92 -12.71 10.19
N ALA A 236 24.30 -12.97 8.93
CA ALA A 236 24.91 -14.22 8.51
C ALA A 236 26.03 -14.57 9.49
N LYS A 237 25.83 -15.58 10.33
CA LYS A 237 26.91 -16.10 11.15
C LYS A 237 27.92 -16.71 10.16
N PRO A 238 29.20 -16.30 10.21
CA PRO A 238 30.20 -16.72 9.22
C PRO A 238 30.37 -18.24 9.18
#